data_AF-A0A353VAU5-F1
#
_entry.id   AF-A0A353VAU5-F1
#
_cell.length_a   1.000
_cell.length_b   1.000
_cell.length_c   1.000
_cell.angle_alpha   90.00
_cell.angle_beta   90.00
_cell.angle_gamma   90.00
#
_symmetry.space_group_name_H-M   'P 1'
#
loop_
_entity.id
_entity.type
_entity.pdbx_description
1 polymer ?
#
loop_
_entity_poly.entity_id
_entity_poly.type
_entity_poly.pdbx_seq_one_letter_code
_entity_poly.pdbx_strand_id
1 'polypeptide(L)' 'MEKWWSELDDAVLACLGEPGGVSPEEIGRRLGMSEAAAVSVLGMLAQVGRVRIARVEAV' A
#
# COMPACT_ATOMS: atom_id res chain seq x y z
N MET A 1 4.05 -17.18 -10.39
CA MET A 1 3.10 -16.49 -9.48
C MET A 1 3.75 -15.28 -8.82
N GLU A 2 5.05 -15.32 -8.53
CA GLU A 2 5.89 -14.22 -7.99
C GLU A 2 5.81 -12.88 -8.76
N LYS A 3 5.82 -12.92 -10.11
CA LYS A 3 5.89 -11.69 -10.93
C LYS A 3 4.70 -10.75 -10.74
N TRP A 4 3.49 -11.31 -10.65
CA TRP A 4 2.28 -10.50 -10.51
C TRP A 4 2.20 -9.81 -9.14
N TRP A 5 2.70 -10.48 -8.09
CA TRP A 5 2.84 -9.88 -6.77
C TRP A 5 3.91 -8.78 -6.73
N SER A 6 5.02 -8.95 -7.45
CA SER A 6 6.03 -7.90 -7.58
C SER A 6 5.51 -6.65 -8.29
N GLU A 7 4.74 -6.82 -9.37
CA GLU A 7 4.14 -5.69 -10.12
C GLU A 7 3.15 -4.89 -9.25
N LEU A 8 2.34 -5.59 -8.44
CA LEU A 8 1.42 -4.96 -7.50
C LEU A 8 2.16 -4.19 -6.41
N ASP A 9 3.17 -4.80 -5.79
CA ASP A 9 3.97 -4.14 -4.76
C ASP A 9 4.62 -2.86 -5.30
N ASP A 10 5.19 -2.91 -6.50
CA ASP A 10 5.86 -1.78 -7.12
C ASP A 10 4.86 -0.65 -7.44
N ALA A 11 3.65 -0.99 -7.86
CA ALA A 11 2.58 -0.01 -8.08
C ALA A 11 2.12 0.66 -6.76
N VAL A 12 2.03 -0.11 -5.67
CA VAL A 12 1.73 0.44 -4.33
C VAL A 12 2.85 1.37 -3.86
N LEU A 13 4.11 0.97 -4.02
CA LEU A 13 5.26 1.81 -3.64
C LEU A 13 5.33 3.10 -4.47
N ALA A 14 4.97 3.05 -5.76
CA ALA A 14 4.89 4.24 -6.60
C ALA A 14 3.86 5.26 -6.08
N CYS A 15 2.76 4.78 -5.46
CA CYS A 15 1.78 5.65 -4.83
C CYS A 15 2.34 6.39 -3.60
N LEU A 16 3.32 5.81 -2.89
CA LEU A 16 3.91 6.39 -1.67
C LEU A 16 4.98 7.45 -1.93
N GLY A 17 5.31 7.74 -3.19
CA GLY A 17 6.34 8.71 -3.56
C GLY A 17 6.01 10.17 -3.26
N GLU A 18 4.75 10.49 -2.91
CA GLU A 18 4.34 11.88 -2.61
C GLU A 18 4.65 12.29 -1.16
N PRO A 19 5.23 13.49 -0.94
CA PRO A 19 5.48 13.99 0.40
C PRO A 19 4.18 14.11 1.21
N GLY A 20 4.13 13.49 2.38
CA GLY A 20 2.96 13.53 3.29
C GLY A 20 2.29 12.17 3.55
N GLY A 21 2.69 11.13 2.82
CA GLY A 21 2.07 9.81 2.91
C GLY A 21 0.70 9.77 2.22
N VAL A 22 0.22 8.55 1.94
CA VAL A 22 -1.02 8.33 1.19
C VAL A 22 -1.93 7.38 1.97
N SER A 23 -3.22 7.67 2.03
CA SER A 23 -4.19 6.82 2.73
C SER A 23 -4.43 5.51 1.96
N PRO A 24 -4.79 4.41 2.65
CA PRO A 24 -5.16 3.15 1.99
C PRO A 24 -6.32 3.31 1.00
N GLU A 25 -7.30 4.16 1.31
CA GLU A 25 -8.42 4.48 0.40
C GLU A 25 -7.91 5.09 -0.92
N GLU A 26 -7.00 6.06 -0.85
CA GLU A 26 -6.43 6.72 -2.02
C GLU A 26 -5.57 5.75 -2.86
N ILE A 27 -4.81 4.88 -2.21
CA ILE A 27 -4.08 3.80 -2.90
C ILE A 27 -5.04 2.87 -3.62
N GLY A 28 -6.13 2.47 -2.97
CA GLY A 28 -7.20 1.66 -3.58
C GLY A 28 -7.77 2.32 -4.82
N ARG A 29 -8.11 3.61 -4.74
CA ARG A 29 -8.62 4.40 -5.87
C ARG A 29 -7.62 4.49 -7.03
N ARG A 30 -6.34 4.76 -6.76
CA ARG A 30 -5.29 4.88 -7.79
C ARG A 30 -5.03 3.55 -8.51
N LEU A 31 -5.13 2.43 -7.79
CA LEU A 31 -4.81 1.09 -8.31
C LEU A 31 -6.04 0.27 -8.73
N GLY A 32 -7.24 0.83 -8.63
CA GLY A 32 -8.48 0.13 -9.00
C GLY A 32 -8.83 -1.05 -8.09
N MET A 33 -8.48 -0.97 -6.80
CA MET A 33 -8.79 -2.00 -5.80
C MET A 33 -9.56 -1.43 -4.61
N SER A 34 -10.14 -2.31 -3.79
CA SER A 34 -10.81 -1.89 -2.56
C SER A 34 -9.80 -1.39 -1.52
N GLU A 35 -10.25 -0.51 -0.63
CA GLU A 35 -9.44 -0.06 0.52
C GLU A 35 -8.97 -1.24 1.38
N ALA A 36 -9.83 -2.23 1.63
CA ALA A 36 -9.46 -3.44 2.39
C ALA A 36 -8.32 -4.24 1.72
N ALA A 37 -8.30 -4.30 0.39
CA ALA A 37 -7.20 -4.92 -0.36
C ALA A 37 -5.91 -4.10 -0.20
N ALA A 38 -6.00 -2.77 -0.31
CA ALA A 38 -4.85 -1.89 -0.09
C ALA A 38 -4.28 -2.02 1.33
N VAL A 39 -5.12 -2.04 2.38
CA VAL A 39 -4.72 -2.27 3.78
C VAL A 39 -3.99 -3.61 3.93
N SER A 40 -4.51 -4.67 3.31
CA SER A 40 -3.90 -6.00 3.38
C SER A 40 -2.51 -6.03 2.74
N VAL A 41 -2.35 -5.41 1.56
CA VAL A 41 -1.05 -5.33 0.87
C VAL A 41 -0.06 -4.47 1.66
N LEU A 42 -0.48 -3.31 2.15
CA LEU A 42 0.36 -2.45 3.00
C LEU A 42 0.82 -3.16 4.27
N GLY A 43 -0.07 -3.96 4.89
CA GLY A 43 0.27 -4.81 6.03
C GLY A 43 1.36 -5.81 5.69
N MET A 44 1.24 -6.53 4.57
CA MET A 44 2.27 -7.46 4.10
C MET A 44 3.59 -6.76 3.80
N LEU A 45 3.54 -5.63 3.09
CA LEU A 45 4.74 -4.84 2.77
C LEU A 45 5.45 -4.31 4.02
N ALA A 46 4.68 -3.95 5.06
CA ALA A 46 5.25 -3.54 6.34
C ALA A 46 5.93 -4.71 7.05
N GLN A 47 5.34 -5.92 7.02
CA GLN A 47 5.94 -7.12 7.61
C GLN A 47 7.28 -7.48 6.97
N VAL A 48 7.42 -7.31 5.65
CA VAL A 48 8.69 -7.56 4.93
C VAL A 48 9.64 -6.35 4.91
N GLY A 49 9.30 -5.26 5.59
CA GLY A 49 10.14 -4.07 5.71
C GLY A 49 10.24 -3.19 4.45
N ARG A 50 9.32 -3.35 3.50
CA ARG A 50 9.26 -2.51 2.27
C ARG A 50 8.58 -1.16 2.50
N VAL A 51 7.74 -1.04 3.53
CA VAL A 51 7.12 0.22 3.97
C VAL A 51 7.16 0.35 5.49
N ARG A 52 7.01 1.56 6.02
CA ARG A 52 6.89 1.85 7.46
C ARG A 52 5.51 2.40 7.77
N ILE A 53 4.86 1.84 8.79
CA ILE A 53 3.65 2.43 9.36
C ILE A 53 4.08 3.62 10.26
N ALA A 54 3.76 4.84 9.84
CA ALA A 54 4.16 6.07 10.53
C ALA A 54 3.01 6.72 11.33
N ARG A 55 1.75 6.47 10.94
CA ARG A 55 0.54 7.01 11.58
C ARG A 55 -0.48 5.88 11.72
N VAL A 56 -1.07 5.78 12.90
CA VAL A 56 -2.13 4.81 13.25
C VAL A 56 -3.15 5.57 14.07
N GLU A 57 -4.43 5.41 13.75
CA GLU A 57 -5.54 6.12 14.37
C GLU A 57 -6.67 5.14 14.68
N ALA A 58 -7.53 5.48 15.64
CA ALA A 58 -8.76 4.73 15.88
C ALA A 58 -9.81 5.12 14.84
N VAL A 59 -10.57 4.13 14.35
CA VAL A 59 -11.66 4.30 13.37
C VAL A 59 -13.00 4.27 14.08
#